data_AF-A0A9P8F0K9-F1
#
_entry.id   AF-A0A9P8F0K9-F1
#
_cell.length_a   1.000
_cell.length_b   1.000
_cell.length_c   1.000
_cell.angle_alpha   90.00
_cell.angle_beta   90.00
_cell.angle_gamma   90.00
#
_symmetry.space_group_name_H-M   'P 1'
#
loop_
_entity.id
_entity.type
_entity.pdbx_description
1 polymer ?
#
loop_
_entity_poly.entity_id
_entity_poly.type
_entity_poly.pdbx_seq_one_letter_code
_entity_poly.pdbx_strand_id
1 'polypeptide(L)' 'MASALFFLDLKGKTLLARNYRGDIPMSAVDKFPVLLSEAEEESSAVPPCFSDEGINYLYIRHNNLYLLALTKRNSNAA' A
#
# COMPACT_ATOMS: atom_id res chain seq x y z
N MET A 1 -6.63 -5.34 10.58
CA MET A 1 -6.79 -3.92 10.98
C MET A 1 -5.59 -3.14 10.49
N ALA A 2 -5.83 -2.11 9.67
CA ALA A 2 -4.76 -1.28 9.12
C ALA A 2 -4.01 -0.50 10.21
N SER A 3 -2.70 -0.38 10.06
CA SER A 3 -1.84 0.51 10.86
C SER A 3 -1.87 1.94 10.31
N ALA A 4 -1.88 2.09 8.99
CA ALA A 4 -2.02 3.38 8.30
C ALA A 4 -2.81 3.22 7.00
N LEU A 5 -3.51 4.29 6.61
CA LEU A 5 -4.20 4.40 5.33
C LEU A 5 -3.67 5.60 4.54
N PHE A 6 -3.57 5.44 3.23
CA PHE A 6 -3.11 6.45 2.28
C PHE A 6 -4.05 6.50 1.07
N PHE A 7 -4.32 7.72 0.61
CA PHE A 7 -4.89 8.01 -0.69
C PHE A 7 -3.78 8.57 -1.55
N LEU A 8 -3.44 7.88 -2.64
CA LEU A 8 -2.38 8.29 -3.55
C LEU A 8 -2.95 8.66 -4.91
N ASP A 9 -2.28 9.57 -5.60
CA ASP A 9 -2.53 9.79 -7.04
C ASP A 9 -1.90 8.67 -7.89
N LEU A 10 -2.10 8.74 -9.21
CA LEU A 10 -1.52 7.77 -10.15
C LEU A 10 0.01 7.74 -10.19
N LYS A 11 0.69 8.74 -9.62
CA LYS A 11 2.16 8.80 -9.52
C LYS A 11 2.66 8.28 -8.17
N GLY A 12 1.76 7.80 -7.32
CA GLY A 12 2.09 7.34 -5.96
C GLY A 12 2.26 8.47 -4.95
N LYS A 13 1.95 9.72 -5.30
CA LYS A 13 2.06 10.85 -4.37
C LYS A 13 0.91 10.80 -3.36
N THR A 14 1.25 10.90 -2.08
CA THR A 14 0.25 10.97 -1.00
C THR A 14 -0.59 12.25 -1.09
N LEU A 15 -1.91 12.08 -1.23
CA LEU A 15 -2.92 13.14 -1.20
C LEU A 15 -3.51 13.32 0.20
N LEU A 16 -3.82 12.20 0.86
CA LEU A 16 -4.33 12.13 2.23
C LEU A 16 -3.75 10.91 2.91
N ALA A 17 -3.38 11.04 4.18
CA ALA A 17 -2.91 9.92 4.96
C ALA A 17 -3.45 9.97 6.39
N ARG A 18 -3.64 8.78 6.97
CA ARG A 18 -4.02 8.63 8.37
C ARG A 18 -3.21 7.51 9.01
N ASN A 19 -2.48 7.86 10.05
CA ASN A 19 -1.80 6.90 10.92
C ASN A 19 -2.72 6.55 12.09
N TYR A 20 -2.98 5.25 12.31
CA TYR A 20 -3.83 4.77 13.42
C TYR A 20 -3.03 4.19 14.58
N ARG A 21 -1.82 3.70 14.34
CA ARG A 21 -1.07 2.91 15.34
C ARG A 21 0.33 3.44 15.66
N GLY A 22 0.97 4.16 14.73
CA GLY A 22 2.34 4.63 14.90
C GLY A 22 3.42 3.53 14.84
N ASP A 23 3.07 2.30 14.45
CA ASP A 23 3.97 1.15 14.41
C ASP A 23 4.67 0.94 13.06
N ILE A 24 4.36 1.79 12.07
CA ILE A 24 4.97 1.81 10.74
C ILE A 24 5.38 3.26 10.43
N PRO A 25 6.61 3.51 9.96
CA PRO A 25 7.03 4.83 9.51
C PRO A 25 6.22 5.24 8.27
N MET A 26 5.72 6.48 8.24
CA MET A 26 4.88 6.95 7.14
C MET A 26 5.62 6.97 5.80
N SER A 27 6.96 7.04 5.80
CA SER A 27 7.83 6.92 4.62
C SER A 27 7.79 5.55 3.96
N ALA A 28 7.24 4.52 4.60
CA ALA A 28 7.05 3.21 3.97
C ALA A 28 6.19 3.30 2.70
N VAL A 29 5.29 4.29 2.61
CA VAL A 29 4.49 4.54 1.41
C VAL A 29 5.32 4.76 0.15
N ASP A 30 6.53 5.29 0.28
CA ASP A 30 7.40 5.64 -0.85
C ASP A 30 7.90 4.39 -1.60
N LYS A 31 7.82 3.20 -0.98
CA LYS A 31 8.13 1.91 -1.61
C LYS A 31 7.03 1.40 -2.52
N PHE A 32 5.78 1.81 -2.28
CA PHE A 32 4.62 1.27 -2.98
C PHE A 32 4.70 1.38 -4.52
N PRO A 33 5.12 2.51 -5.13
CA PRO A 33 5.21 2.61 -6.59
C PRO A 33 6.22 1.63 -7.20
N VAL A 34 7.33 1.39 -6.51
CA VAL A 34 8.36 0.45 -6.96
C VAL A 34 7.83 -0.98 -6.89
N LEU A 35 7.25 -1.37 -5.75
CA LEU A 35 6.65 -2.70 -5.55
C LEU A 35 5.52 -2.98 -6.55
N LEU A 36 4.71 -1.96 -6.86
CA LEU A 36 3.65 -2.07 -7.84
C LEU A 36 4.20 -2.30 -9.25
N SER A 37 5.24 -1.56 -9.64
CA SER A 37 5.90 -1.71 -10.94
C SER A 37 6.53 -3.11 -11.09
N GLU A 38 7.23 -3.58 -10.05
CA GLU A 38 7.83 -4.92 -10.04
C GLU A 38 6.76 -6.01 -10.20
N ALA A 39 5.62 -5.87 -9.52
CA ALA A 39 4.52 -6.82 -9.63
C ALA A 39 3.79 -6.78 -10.98
N GLU A 40 3.74 -5.60 -11.64
CA GLU A 40 3.24 -5.43 -13.01
C GLU A 40 4.18 -6.06 -14.05
N GLU A 41 5.48 -6.07 -13.80
CA GLU A 41 6.47 -6.72 -14.66
C GLU A 41 6.45 -8.25 -14.55
N GLU A 42 6.21 -8.78 -13.35
CA GLU A 42 6.21 -10.23 -13.09
C GLU A 42 4.94 -10.93 -13.62
N SER A 43 3.79 -10.25 -13.59
CA SER A 43 2.50 -10.86 -13.91
C SER A 43 1.53 -9.87 -14.55
N SER A 44 0.79 -10.35 -15.56
CA SER A 44 -0.33 -9.61 -16.15
C SER A 44 -1.47 -9.34 -15.15
N ALA A 45 -1.51 -10.08 -14.05
CA ALA A 45 -2.47 -9.92 -12.97
C ALA A 45 -1.73 -9.59 -11.67
N VAL A 46 -1.70 -8.30 -11.32
CA VAL A 46 -1.05 -7.80 -10.12
C VAL A 46 -1.86 -8.20 -8.88
N PRO A 47 -1.25 -8.84 -7.87
CA PRO A 47 -1.95 -9.18 -6.65
C PRO A 47 -2.32 -7.90 -5.88
N PRO A 48 -3.49 -7.85 -5.21
CA PRO A 48 -3.93 -6.67 -4.46
C PRO A 48 -3.13 -6.45 -3.15
N CYS A 49 -2.19 -7.35 -2.85
CA CYS A 49 -1.37 -7.29 -1.66
C CYS A 49 0.09 -7.69 -1.94
N PHE A 50 1.00 -6.99 -1.26
CA PHE A 50 2.44 -7.22 -1.31
C PHE A 50 3.01 -7.19 0.11
N SER A 51 4.19 -7.78 0.29
CA SER A 51 4.92 -7.71 1.54
C SER A 51 6.36 -7.28 1.27
N ASP A 52 6.81 -6.23 1.95
CA ASP A 52 8.18 -5.72 1.88
C ASP A 52 8.65 -5.32 3.28
N GLU A 53 9.85 -5.75 3.66
CA GLU A 53 10.46 -5.48 4.98
C GLU A 53 9.54 -5.77 6.20
N GLY A 54 8.68 -6.78 6.09
CA GLY A 54 7.71 -7.15 7.14
C GLY A 54 6.50 -6.23 7.25
N ILE A 55 6.30 -5.33 6.29
CA ILE A 55 5.11 -4.50 6.12
C ILE A 55 4.30 -5.08 4.97
N ASN A 56 3.01 -5.27 5.20
CA ASN A 56 2.07 -5.69 4.17
C ASN A 56 1.36 -4.46 3.60
N TYR A 57 1.39 -4.34 2.29
CA TYR A 57 0.76 -3.32 1.47
C TYR A 57 -0.50 -3.95 0.87
N LEU A 58 -1.67 -3.42 1.19
CA LEU A 58 -2.94 -3.85 0.59
C LEU A 58 -3.54 -2.65 -0.12
N TYR A 59 -3.91 -2.79 -1.38
CA TYR A 59 -4.42 -1.65 -2.12
C TYR A 59 -5.61 -2.00 -3.01
N ILE A 60 -6.39 -0.97 -3.30
CA ILE A 60 -7.31 -0.97 -4.43
C ILE A 60 -7.02 0.24 -5.29
N ARG A 61 -7.29 0.10 -6.58
CA ARG A 61 -7.35 1.23 -7.51
C ARG A 61 -8.80 1.59 -7.74
N HIS A 62 -9.15 2.85 -7.54
CA HIS A 62 -10.48 3.38 -7.85
C HIS A 62 -10.33 4.67 -8.65
N ASN A 63 -10.71 4.64 -9.92
CA ASN A 63 -10.45 5.70 -10.89
C ASN A 63 -8.95 6.07 -10.95
N ASN A 64 -8.64 7.32 -10.59
CA ASN A 64 -7.30 7.90 -10.61
C ASN A 64 -6.65 7.91 -9.22
N LEU A 65 -7.16 7.10 -8.29
CA LEU A 65 -6.68 7.00 -6.92
C LEU A 65 -6.26 5.58 -6.57
N TYR A 66 -5.16 5.48 -5.83
CA TYR A 66 -4.85 4.29 -5.05
C TYR A 66 -5.28 4.50 -3.61
N LEU A 67 -6.07 3.58 -3.07
CA LEU A 67 -6.33 3.48 -1.64
C LEU A 67 -5.44 2.38 -1.11
N LEU A 68 -4.46 2.74 -0.29
CA LEU A 68 -3.44 1.85 0.25
C LEU A 68 -3.59 1.74 1.76
N ALA A 69 -3.56 0.51 2.26
CA ALA A 69 -3.50 0.17 3.66
C ALA A 69 -2.17 -0.53 3.97
N LEU A 70 -1.50 -0.07 5.03
CA LEU A 70 -0.30 -0.71 5.55
C LEU A 70 -0.61 -1.46 6.84
N THR A 71 -0.05 -2.65 7.01
CA THR A 71 -0.15 -3.43 8.25
C THR A 71 1.11 -4.26 8.48
N LYS A 72 1.66 -4.23 9.69
CA LYS A 72 2.78 -5.10 10.10
C LYS A 72 2.32 -6.48 10.56
N ARG A 73 1.04 -6.61 10.90
CA ARG A 73 0.44 -7.85 11.41
C ARG A 73 -0.24 -8.60 10.26
N ASN A 74 -0.27 -9.94 10.39
CA ASN A 74 -1.17 -10.79 9.61
C ASN A 74 -2.62 -10.45 9.96
N SER A 75 -3.16 -9.48 9.24
CA SER A 75 -4.51 -8.96 9.43
C SER A 75 -5.46 -9.68 8.48
N ASN A 76 -6.70 -9.88 8.92
CA ASN A 76 -7.77 -10.27 8.00
C ASN A 76 -7.87 -9.23 6.86
N ALA A 77 -7.87 -9.73 5.62
CA ALA A 77 -7.94 -8.93 4.40
C ALA A 77 -9.38 -8.74 3.90
N ALA A 78 -10.33 -9.52 4.40
CA ALA A 78 -11.76 -9.45 4.09
C ALA A 78 -12.52 -8.49 5.00
#